data_AF-A0A0W0R639-F1
#
_entry.id   AF-A0A0W0R639-F1
#
_cell.length_a   1.000
_cell.length_b   1.000
_cell.length_c   1.000
_cell.angle_alpha   90.00
_cell.angle_beta   90.00
_cell.angle_gamma   90.00
#
_symmetry.space_group_name_H-M   'P 1'
#
loop_
_entity.id
_entity.type
_entity.pdbx_description
1 polymer ?
#
loop_
_entity_poly.entity_id
_entity_poly.type
_entity_poly.pdbx_seq_one_letter_code
_entity_poly.pdbx_strand_id
1 'polypeptide(L)'
;MIDQKQLEELAKKLYSSLPASLQNFEKEIQQKFKEILQTTFARLDLITREEFDIQTKVLARTREKVEMLETQIKTLINDHEKVAPNQSKKN
;
A
#
# COMPACT_ATOMS: atom_id res chain seq x y z
N MET A 1 -1.71 -5.58 4.99
CA MET A 1 -3.06 -6.00 4.57
C MET A 1 -3.94 -5.87 5.80
N ILE A 2 -5.21 -5.46 5.70
CA ILE A 2 -6.06 -5.43 6.90
C ILE A 2 -6.19 -6.87 7.38
N ASP A 3 -5.61 -7.16 8.54
CA ASP A 3 -5.54 -8.51 9.08
C ASP A 3 -6.83 -8.86 9.80
N GLN A 4 -7.27 -10.11 9.67
CA GLN A 4 -8.49 -10.61 10.30
C GLN A 4 -8.49 -10.41 11.82
N LYS A 5 -7.31 -10.49 12.45
CA LYS A 5 -7.10 -10.19 13.87
C LYS A 5 -7.38 -8.72 14.22
N GLN A 6 -6.98 -7.78 13.37
CA GLN A 6 -7.22 -6.36 13.62
C GLN A 6 -8.71 -6.03 13.52
N LEU A 7 -9.42 -6.71 12.62
CA LEU A 7 -10.87 -6.56 12.44
C LEU A 7 -11.64 -7.18 13.63
N GLU A 8 -11.18 -8.32 14.14
CA GLU A 8 -11.69 -8.94 15.38
C GLU A 8 -11.45 -8.07 16.62
N GLU A 9 -10.27 -7.44 16.73
CA GLU A 9 -9.93 -6.58 17.85
C GLU A 9 -10.74 -5.29 17.85
N LEU A 10 -10.99 -4.72 16.67
CA LEU A 10 -11.92 -3.60 16.48
C LEU A 10 -13.34 -4.00 16.86
N ALA A 11 -13.83 -5.15 16.40
CA ALA A 11 -15.15 -5.66 16.74
C ALA A 11 -15.30 -5.86 18.26
N LYS A 12 -14.30 -6.43 18.93
CA LYS A 12 -14.28 -6.61 20.39
C LYS A 12 -14.27 -5.29 21.14
N LYS A 13 -13.40 -4.34 20.75
CA LYS A 13 -13.31 -3.01 21.40
C LYS A 13 -14.63 -2.26 21.26
N LEU A 14 -15.24 -2.30 20.09
CA LEU A 14 -16.52 -1.66 19.83
C LEU A 14 -17.64 -2.32 20.63
N TYR A 15 -17.69 -3.65 20.71
CA TYR A 15 -18.67 -4.37 21.55
C TYR A 15 -18.52 -4.04 23.04
N SER A 16 -17.28 -3.97 23.54
CA SER A 16 -16.99 -3.61 24.93
C SER A 16 -17.26 -2.15 25.27
N SER A 17 -17.32 -1.28 24.26
CA SER A 17 -17.65 0.15 24.43
C SER A 17 -19.15 0.43 24.44
N LEU A 18 -20.00 -0.56 24.13
CA LEU A 18 -21.45 -0.42 24.16
C LEU A 18 -21.98 -0.46 25.61
N PRO A 19 -22.92 0.44 25.99
CA PRO A 19 -23.60 0.43 27.28
C PRO A 19 -24.26 -0.92 27.61
N ALA A 20 -24.32 -1.29 28.89
CA ALA A 20 -24.93 -2.55 29.33
C ALA A 20 -26.42 -2.69 28.95
N SER A 21 -27.15 -1.59 28.82
CA SER A 21 -28.54 -1.55 28.34
C SER A 21 -28.68 -1.99 26.87
N LEU A 22 -27.62 -1.81 26.09
CA LEU A 22 -27.55 -2.16 24.69
C LEU A 22 -27.11 -3.62 24.50
N GLN A 23 -26.21 -4.14 25.34
CA GLN A 23 -25.76 -5.55 25.25
C GLN A 23 -26.91 -6.58 25.30
N ASN A 24 -28.05 -6.26 25.92
CA ASN A 24 -29.22 -7.13 26.02
C ASN A 24 -30.14 -7.12 24.77
N PHE A 25 -29.91 -6.22 23.80
CA PHE A 25 -30.66 -6.07 22.54
C PHE A 25 -29.83 -6.56 21.34
N GLU A 26 -29.24 -7.75 21.45
CA GLU A 26 -28.24 -8.29 20.50
C GLU A 26 -28.64 -8.16 19.02
N LYS A 27 -29.88 -8.51 18.64
CA LYS A 27 -30.31 -8.53 17.24
C LYS A 27 -30.43 -7.14 16.59
N GLU A 28 -31.06 -6.18 17.28
CA GLU A 28 -31.23 -4.82 16.74
C GLU A 28 -29.89 -4.08 16.66
N ILE A 29 -29.03 -4.31 17.64
CA ILE A 29 -27.69 -3.74 17.63
C ILE A 29 -26.84 -4.34 16.54
N GLN A 30 -26.85 -5.66 16.37
CA GLN A 30 -26.06 -6.28 15.32
C GLN A 30 -26.42 -5.71 13.94
N GLN A 31 -27.70 -5.46 13.69
CA GLN A 31 -28.18 -4.82 12.46
C GLN A 31 -27.70 -3.37 12.35
N LYS A 32 -27.89 -2.54 13.39
CA LYS A 32 -27.46 -1.13 13.39
C LYS A 32 -25.95 -0.98 13.31
N PHE A 33 -25.22 -1.87 13.94
CA PHE A 33 -23.77 -1.91 13.94
C PHE A 33 -23.22 -2.30 12.57
N LYS A 34 -23.86 -3.25 11.88
CA LYS A 34 -23.55 -3.58 10.48
C LYS A 34 -23.80 -2.39 9.55
N GLU A 35 -24.90 -1.67 9.71
CA GLU A 35 -25.21 -0.44 8.96
C GLU A 35 -24.15 0.65 9.20
N ILE A 36 -23.77 0.88 10.46
CA ILE A 36 -22.73 1.85 10.81
C ILE A 36 -21.39 1.45 10.20
N LEU A 37 -20.98 0.18 10.34
CA LEU A 37 -19.72 -0.33 9.77
C LEU A 37 -19.69 -0.18 8.25
N GLN A 38 -20.77 -0.56 7.57
CA GLN A 38 -20.88 -0.38 6.12
C GLN A 38 -20.76 1.09 5.73
N THR A 39 -21.41 1.98 6.48
CA THR A 39 -21.36 3.42 6.24
C THR A 39 -19.98 4.02 6.55
N THR A 40 -19.28 3.54 7.58
CA THR A 40 -17.93 4.01 7.92
C THR A 40 -16.89 3.47 6.94
N PHE A 41 -17.00 2.20 6.52
CA PHE A 41 -16.12 1.63 5.50
C PHE A 41 -16.33 2.30 4.14
N ALA A 42 -17.56 2.71 3.81
CA ALA A 42 -17.82 3.52 2.61
C ALA A 42 -17.28 4.95 2.70
N ARG A 43 -17.06 5.48 3.91
CA ARG A 43 -16.46 6.82 4.14
C ARG A 43 -14.94 6.80 4.23
N LEU A 44 -14.35 5.65 4.51
CA LEU A 44 -12.93 5.45 4.36
C LEU A 44 -12.68 5.30 2.85
N ASP A 45 -11.70 6.01 2.29
CA ASP A 45 -11.26 5.84 0.89
C ASP A 45 -10.59 4.47 0.72
N LEU A 46 -11.37 3.40 0.87
CA LEU A 46 -10.93 2.02 0.76
C LEU A 46 -10.77 1.70 -0.71
N ILE A 47 -9.53 1.57 -1.14
CA ILE A 47 -9.20 0.89 -2.39
C ILE A 47 -9.51 -0.59 -2.27
N THR A 48 -10.09 -1.15 -3.33
CA THR A 48 -10.36 -2.57 -3.42
C THR A 48 -9.04 -3.37 -3.41
N ARG A 49 -9.13 -4.65 -3.05
CA ARG A 49 -7.95 -5.52 -3.07
C ARG A 49 -7.34 -5.60 -4.47
N GLU A 50 -8.18 -5.63 -5.50
CA GLU A 50 -7.73 -5.68 -6.89
C GLU A 50 -6.97 -4.41 -7.29
N GLU A 51 -7.46 -3.23 -6.93
CA GLU A 51 -6.77 -1.96 -7.16
C GLU A 51 -5.42 -1.89 -6.44
N PHE A 52 -5.36 -2.37 -5.19
CA PHE A 52 -4.11 -2.46 -4.44
C PHE A 52 -3.09 -3.39 -5.13
N ASP A 53 -3.54 -4.55 -5.60
CA ASP A 53 -2.67 -5.50 -6.29
C ASP A 53 -2.20 -4.95 -7.65
N ILE A 54 -3.04 -4.18 -8.36
CA ILE A 54 -2.66 -3.46 -9.59
C ILE A 54 -1.58 -2.42 -9.29
N GLN A 55 -1.77 -1.59 -8.26
CA GLN A 55 -0.78 -0.58 -7.87
C GLN A 55 0.56 -1.21 -7.49
N THR A 56 0.53 -2.35 -6.79
CA THR A 56 1.73 -3.12 -6.43
C THR A 56 2.49 -3.58 -7.68
N LYS A 57 1.78 -4.08 -8.71
CA LYS A 57 2.39 -4.49 -9.99
C LYS A 57 2.99 -3.31 -10.74
N VAL A 58 2.31 -2.15 -10.75
CA VAL A 58 2.82 -0.92 -11.37
C VAL A 58 4.10 -0.47 -10.67
N LEU A 59 4.14 -0.51 -9.34
CA LEU A 59 5.32 -0.17 -8.56
C LEU A 59 6.49 -1.11 -8.85
N ALA A 60 6.25 -2.43 -8.93
CA ALA A 60 7.27 -3.41 -9.28
C ALA A 60 7.90 -3.12 -10.66
N ARG A 61 7.08 -2.92 -11.70
CA ARG A 61 7.57 -2.54 -13.04
C ARG A 61 8.35 -1.23 -13.05
N THR A 62 7.95 -0.28 -12.21
CA THR A 62 8.62 1.02 -12.12
C THR A 62 10.02 0.85 -11.52
N ARG A 63 10.17 0.01 -10.48
CA ARG A 63 11.48 -0.32 -9.91
C ARG A 63 12.39 -0.99 -10.93
N GLU A 64 11.91 -1.98 -11.65
CA GLU A 64 12.68 -2.64 -12.72
C GLU A 64 13.17 -1.64 -13.78
N LYS A 65 12.29 -0.72 -14.19
CA LYS A 65 12.64 0.30 -15.18
C LYS A 65 13.67 1.29 -14.65
N VAL A 66 13.58 1.67 -13.37
CA VAL A 66 14.57 2.53 -12.71
C VAL A 66 15.94 1.84 -12.66
N GLU A 67 16.00 0.58 -12.22
CA GLU A 67 17.26 -0.19 -12.17
C GLU A 67 17.90 -0.34 -13.56
N MET A 68 17.10 -0.56 -14.60
CA MET A 68 17.58 -0.61 -15.98
C MET A 68 18.17 0.74 -16.42
N LEU A 69 17.49 1.86 -16.12
CA LEU A 69 17.98 3.20 -16.45
C LEU A 69 19.26 3.54 -15.67
N GLU A 70 19.34 3.20 -14.38
CA GLU A 70 20.56 3.35 -13.59
C GLU A 70 21.73 2.58 -14.19
N THR A 71 21.47 1.36 -14.68
CA THR A 71 22.48 0.54 -15.35
C THR A 71 22.94 1.19 -16.66
N GLN A 72 22.01 1.66 -17.49
CA GLN A 72 22.32 2.36 -18.73
C GLN A 72 23.16 3.62 -18.48
N ILE A 73 22.80 4.42 -17.47
CA ILE A 73 23.55 5.61 -17.08
C ILE A 73 24.97 5.23 -16.62
N LYS A 74 25.12 4.20 -15.79
CA LYS A 74 26.45 3.71 -15.36
C LYS A 74 27.30 3.26 -16.54
N THR A 75 26.72 2.54 -17.49
CA THR A 75 27.43 2.14 -18.72
C THR A 75 27.89 3.36 -19.51
N LEU A 76 27.00 4.34 -19.73
CA LEU A 76 27.34 5.57 -20.46
C LEU A 76 28.43 6.39 -19.77
N ILE A 77 28.38 6.53 -18.44
CA ILE A 77 29.42 7.23 -17.66
C ILE A 77 30.76 6.48 -17.80
N ASN A 78 30.76 5.16 -17.61
CA ASN A 78 31.98 4.35 -17.73
C ASN A 78 32.57 4.40 -19.14
N ASP A 79 31.74 4.44 -20.18
CA ASP A 79 32.19 4.54 -21.56
C ASP A 79 32.75 5.94 -21.86
N HIS A 80 32.18 7.00 -21.28
CA HIS A 80 32.73 8.36 -21.39
C HIS A 80 34.09 8.50 -20.67
N GLU A 81 34.28 7.87 -19.51
CA GLU A 81 35.57 7.86 -18.81
C GLU A 81 36.68 7.13 -19.59
N LYS A 82 36.32 6.11 -20.40
CA LYS A 82 37.28 5.38 -21.25
C LYS A 82 37.75 6.17 -22.49
N VAL A 83 37.01 7.19 -22.93
CA VAL A 83 37.34 7.98 -24.13
C VAL A 83 38.29 9.15 -23.82
N ALA A 84 38.39 9.59 -22.55
CA ALA A 84 39.19 10.74 -22.13
C ALA A 84 40.73 10.55 -22.03
N PRO A 85 41.36 9.36 -21.92
CA PRO A 85 42.79 9.31 -21.61
C PRO A 85 43.77 9.35 -22.80
N ASN A 86 43.32 9.48 -24.06
CA ASN A 86 44.22 9.29 -25.21
C ASN A 86 44.47 10.50 -26.14
N GLN A 87 44.15 11.73 -25.73
CA GLN A 87 44.44 12.93 -26.54
C GLN A 87 45.57 13.85 -26.02
N SER A 88 46.22 13.55 -24.89
CA SER A 88 47.30 14.39 -24.34
C SER A 88 48.73 13.86 -24.54
N LYS A 89 48.97 12.96 -25.51
CA LYS A 89 50.34 12.53 -25.91
C LYS A 89 50.61 12.74 -27.40
N LYS A 90 50.37 13.94 -27.92
CA LYS A 90 50.98 14.42 -29.15
C LYS A 90 50.80 15.93 -29.25
N ASN A 91 51.80 16.67 -28.78
CA ASN A 91 52.38 17.87 -29.39
C ASN A 91 53.32 18.53 -28.38
#